data_AF-A0A1M7K429-F1
#
_entry.id   AF-A0A1M7K429-F1
#
_cell.length_a   1.000
_cell.length_b   1.000
_cell.length_c   1.000
_cell.angle_alpha   90.00
_cell.angle_beta   90.00
_cell.angle_gamma   90.00
#
_symmetry.space_group_name_H-M   'P 1'
#
loop_
_entity.id
_entity.type
_entity.pdbx_description
1 polymer ?
#
loop_
_entity_poly.entity_id
_entity_poly.type
_entity_poly.pdbx_seq_one_letter_code
_entity_poly.pdbx_strand_id
1 'polypeptide(L)'
;MRSKKLTLISVVLSLIFLISLLMTVNTYVLAQDGTKTTVTAKGKGIWILPGLRKLDPEIFGTPDKPLRLEAVPLENRVVSEDGESFTTTKNPGPFSNNVKEITGKLNIEVWDRTILDTPKSQDIAALTAEFTDPSGKNTYQVKLQKLIPVGPDHQFFGGAGTNIFMHGTTGIGDPQMPNSWSYLTLWGMGNFYRNGKLLDTNRIVHVMVTQRLRDENYKLGFGIAQQDELEIHLIMPNEKVSEGHPVVSPLPTQFKLPNGQSQPFIHVNFYENIEVKGNKFLE
;
A
#
# COMPACT_ATOMS: atom_id res chain seq x y z
N MET A 1 -38.58 60.93 9.69
CA MET A 1 -38.03 60.28 10.91
C MET A 1 -38.26 58.78 10.78
N ARG A 2 -37.28 57.88 10.71
CA ARG A 2 -36.03 57.70 11.45
C ARG A 2 -34.88 57.37 10.47
N SER A 3 -33.80 58.15 10.48
CA SER A 3 -32.56 57.71 9.84
C SER A 3 -31.92 56.65 10.73
N LYS A 4 -31.65 55.47 10.17
CA LYS A 4 -30.83 54.46 10.84
C LYS A 4 -29.39 54.96 10.78
N LYS A 5 -28.92 55.63 11.84
CA LYS A 5 -27.49 55.85 12.05
C LYS A 5 -26.86 54.47 12.26
N LEU A 6 -26.23 53.92 11.23
CA LEU A 6 -25.23 52.86 11.45
C LEU A 6 -24.12 53.50 12.28
N THR A 7 -23.95 53.03 13.51
CA THR A 7 -22.81 53.42 14.33
C THR A 7 -21.55 52.89 13.66
N LEU A 8 -20.48 53.70 13.62
CA LEU A 8 -19.19 53.34 13.02
C LEU A 8 -18.70 51.94 13.49
N ILE A 9 -19.03 51.58 14.73
CA ILE A 9 -18.77 50.28 15.37
C ILE A 9 -19.44 49.10 14.62
N SER A 10 -20.67 49.26 14.14
CA SER A 10 -21.40 48.22 13.40
C SER A 10 -20.86 47.97 11.98
N VAL A 11 -20.29 48.99 11.35
CA VAL A 11 -19.60 48.85 10.05
C VAL A 11 -18.24 48.17 10.24
N VAL A 12 -17.49 48.54 11.29
CA VAL A 12 -16.17 47.97 11.58
C VAL A 12 -16.26 46.48 11.98
N LEU A 13 -17.23 46.09 12.81
CA LEU A 13 -17.45 44.68 13.18
C LEU A 13 -17.86 43.82 11.96
N SER A 14 -18.66 44.38 11.05
CA SER A 14 -19.05 43.67 9.82
C SER A 14 -17.86 43.50 8.86
N LEU A 15 -16.95 44.46 8.80
CA LEU A 15 -15.72 44.37 7.99
C LEU A 15 -14.73 43.36 8.56
N ILE A 16 -14.57 43.31 9.90
CA ILE A 16 -13.71 42.32 10.56
C ILE A 16 -14.26 40.92 10.34
N PHE A 17 -15.58 40.74 10.40
CA PHE A 17 -16.21 39.44 10.12
C PHE A 17 -16.07 39.02 8.64
N LEU A 18 -16.14 39.97 7.70
CA LEU A 18 -15.91 39.69 6.28
C LEU A 18 -14.44 39.36 5.98
N ILE A 19 -13.49 40.06 6.63
CA ILE A 19 -12.04 39.79 6.48
C ILE A 19 -11.67 38.47 7.15
N SER A 20 -12.24 38.14 8.31
CA SER A 20 -12.04 36.82 8.92
C SER A 20 -12.70 35.73 8.09
N LEU A 21 -13.87 35.98 7.48
CA LEU A 21 -14.51 35.01 6.59
C LEU A 21 -13.64 34.80 5.33
N LEU A 22 -13.15 35.87 4.70
CA LEU A 22 -12.22 35.81 3.56
C LEU A 22 -10.86 35.17 3.91
N MET A 23 -10.38 35.30 5.15
CA MET A 23 -9.18 34.57 5.62
C MET A 23 -9.48 33.13 6.02
N THR A 24 -10.73 32.77 6.34
CA THR A 24 -11.14 31.38 6.61
C THR A 24 -11.65 30.61 5.38
N VAL A 25 -11.90 31.28 4.25
CA VAL A 25 -12.07 30.62 2.93
C VAL A 25 -10.76 30.58 2.14
N ASN A 26 -9.62 30.76 2.81
CA ASN A 26 -8.40 30.11 2.38
C ASN A 26 -8.43 28.65 2.89
N THR A 27 -9.42 27.89 2.43
CA THR A 27 -9.59 26.45 2.65
C THR A 27 -8.52 25.61 1.93
N TYR A 28 -7.33 26.19 1.74
CA TYR A 28 -6.09 25.50 1.39
C TYR A 28 -5.41 24.87 2.62
N VAL A 29 -6.17 24.53 3.66
CA VAL A 29 -5.62 23.94 4.90
C VAL A 29 -5.45 22.42 4.80
N LEU A 30 -5.74 21.77 3.66
CA LEU A 30 -5.59 20.31 3.53
C LEU A 30 -4.90 19.81 2.24
N ALA A 31 -4.08 20.66 1.63
CA ALA A 31 -2.97 20.21 0.79
C ALA A 31 -1.91 21.31 0.84
N GLN A 32 -0.94 21.20 1.75
CA GLN A 32 0.21 22.09 1.66
C GLN A 32 0.89 21.82 0.33
N ASP A 33 1.01 22.84 -0.49
CA ASP A 33 1.86 22.79 -1.66
C ASP A 33 3.30 22.52 -1.16
N GLY A 34 3.79 21.28 -1.28
CA GLY A 34 5.23 21.02 -1.22
C GLY A 34 5.82 20.08 -0.18
N THR A 35 5.10 19.20 0.53
CA THR A 35 5.79 18.13 1.29
C THR A 35 6.05 16.92 0.40
N LYS A 36 7.15 17.01 -0.36
CA LYS A 36 7.74 15.86 -1.04
C LYS A 36 8.22 14.86 0.02
N THR A 37 7.67 13.65 0.01
CA THR A 37 8.25 12.52 0.76
C THR A 37 9.22 11.78 -0.15
N THR A 38 10.45 11.58 0.31
CA THR A 38 11.42 10.73 -0.38
C THR A 38 11.75 9.52 0.47
N VAL A 39 11.80 8.35 -0.17
CA VAL A 39 12.13 7.10 0.50
C VAL A 39 13.24 6.41 -0.28
N THR A 40 14.30 6.04 0.41
CA THR A 40 15.32 5.14 -0.14
C THR A 40 15.46 3.91 0.73
N ALA A 41 15.82 2.78 0.12
CA ALA A 41 16.24 1.58 0.81
C ALA A 41 17.34 0.90 0.01
N LYS A 42 18.28 0.24 0.69
CA LYS A 42 19.35 -0.52 0.03
C LYS A 42 19.91 -1.59 0.95
N GLY A 43 20.04 -2.80 0.45
CA GLY A 43 20.67 -3.90 1.17
C GLY A 43 19.77 -5.12 1.17
N LYS A 44 19.68 -5.79 2.31
CA LYS A 44 18.89 -6.99 2.51
C LYS A 44 17.40 -6.73 2.36
N GLY A 45 16.75 -7.68 1.69
CA GLY A 45 15.32 -7.83 1.64
C GLY A 45 14.93 -9.30 1.65
N ILE A 46 13.64 -9.56 1.52
CA ILE A 46 13.09 -10.90 1.32
C ILE A 46 12.18 -10.93 0.10
N TRP A 47 12.21 -12.06 -0.59
CA TRP A 47 11.26 -12.46 -1.61
C TRP A 47 10.24 -13.39 -0.98
N ILE A 48 8.95 -13.07 -1.13
CA ILE A 48 7.87 -13.90 -0.64
C ILE A 48 7.46 -14.88 -1.75
N LEU A 49 7.58 -16.17 -1.46
CA LEU A 49 7.14 -17.26 -2.31
C LEU A 49 5.65 -17.56 -2.03
N PRO A 50 4.92 -18.16 -3.00
CA PRO A 50 3.57 -18.63 -2.75
C PRO A 50 3.55 -19.63 -1.58
N GLY A 51 2.59 -19.45 -0.68
CA GLY A 51 2.36 -20.36 0.42
C GLY A 51 1.04 -20.05 1.12
N LEU A 52 0.63 -20.93 2.03
CA LEU A 52 -0.61 -20.76 2.78
C LEU A 52 -0.46 -19.61 3.79
N ARG A 53 -1.53 -18.85 3.97
CA ARG A 53 -1.60 -17.78 4.97
C ARG A 53 -2.52 -18.24 6.10
N LYS A 54 -2.02 -18.22 7.35
CA LYS A 54 -2.87 -18.37 8.53
C LYS A 54 -3.94 -17.28 8.55
N LEU A 55 -5.16 -17.65 8.92
CA LEU A 55 -6.29 -16.71 8.99
C LEU A 55 -6.51 -16.28 10.44
N ASP A 56 -6.56 -14.98 10.65
CA ASP A 56 -6.84 -14.38 11.96
C ASP A 56 -8.35 -14.50 12.27
N PRO A 57 -8.76 -15.19 13.35
CA PRO A 57 -10.17 -15.33 13.69
C PRO A 57 -10.86 -13.99 13.99
N GLU A 58 -10.14 -12.96 14.45
CA GLU A 58 -10.73 -11.64 14.67
C GLU A 58 -11.09 -10.95 13.35
N ILE A 59 -10.36 -11.26 12.27
CA ILE A 59 -10.54 -10.68 10.95
C ILE A 59 -11.50 -11.51 10.09
N PHE A 60 -11.30 -12.83 10.08
CA PHE A 60 -11.99 -13.76 9.17
C PHE A 60 -13.14 -14.52 9.87
N GLY A 61 -13.29 -14.41 11.18
CA GLY A 61 -14.33 -15.09 11.94
C GLY A 61 -14.10 -16.59 12.04
N THR A 62 -15.19 -17.32 12.28
CA THR A 62 -15.22 -18.78 12.44
C THR A 62 -16.11 -19.43 11.37
N PRO A 63 -16.10 -20.77 11.21
CA PRO A 63 -17.02 -21.46 10.31
C PRO A 63 -18.51 -21.16 10.58
N ASP A 64 -18.90 -20.99 11.84
CA ASP A 64 -20.28 -20.61 12.23
C ASP A 64 -20.60 -19.14 11.94
N LYS A 65 -19.63 -18.24 12.11
CA LYS A 65 -19.79 -16.81 11.87
C LYS A 65 -18.64 -16.25 11.02
N PRO A 66 -18.64 -16.51 9.70
CA PRO A 66 -17.55 -16.08 8.84
C PRO A 66 -17.63 -14.58 8.55
N LEU A 67 -16.46 -13.93 8.47
CA LEU A 67 -16.27 -12.52 8.14
C LEU A 67 -15.34 -12.38 6.93
N ARG A 68 -15.33 -11.21 6.26
CA ARG A 68 -14.40 -10.88 5.16
C ARG A 68 -14.45 -11.87 3.98
N LEU A 69 -15.66 -12.27 3.58
CA LEU A 69 -15.88 -13.21 2.48
C LEU A 69 -15.39 -12.67 1.14
N GLU A 70 -15.41 -11.35 0.97
CA GLU A 70 -14.89 -10.62 -0.17
C GLU A 70 -13.38 -10.80 -0.36
N ALA A 71 -12.62 -10.94 0.73
CA ALA A 71 -11.16 -11.04 0.68
C ALA A 71 -10.68 -12.50 0.56
N VAL A 72 -11.29 -13.41 1.34
CA VAL A 72 -11.01 -14.85 1.26
C VAL A 72 -12.34 -15.59 1.29
N PRO A 73 -12.88 -16.05 0.16
CA PRO A 73 -14.13 -16.81 0.11
C PRO A 73 -14.09 -18.11 0.94
N LEU A 74 -15.24 -18.62 1.39
CA LEU A 74 -15.34 -19.79 2.26
C LEU A 74 -14.67 -21.03 1.66
N GLU A 75 -14.87 -21.27 0.36
CA GLU A 75 -14.29 -22.38 -0.38
C GLU A 75 -12.75 -22.34 -0.44
N ASN A 76 -12.17 -21.18 -0.14
CA ASN A 76 -10.74 -20.91 -0.10
C ASN A 76 -10.17 -20.89 1.33
N ARG A 77 -10.94 -21.31 2.33
CA ARG A 77 -10.49 -21.46 3.73
C ARG A 77 -10.40 -22.93 4.11
N VAL A 78 -9.42 -23.25 4.95
CA VAL A 78 -9.29 -24.58 5.57
C VAL A 78 -9.92 -24.52 6.95
N VAL A 79 -10.87 -25.42 7.22
CA VAL A 79 -11.52 -25.57 8.53
C VAL A 79 -10.68 -26.53 9.38
N SER A 80 -10.55 -26.25 10.69
CA SER A 80 -9.89 -27.14 11.64
C SER A 80 -10.62 -28.49 11.77
N GLU A 81 -9.92 -29.52 12.27
CA GLU A 81 -10.48 -30.87 12.41
C GLU A 81 -11.71 -30.90 13.35
N ASP A 82 -11.73 -30.04 14.36
CA ASP A 82 -12.86 -29.87 15.30
C ASP A 82 -14.02 -29.04 14.72
N GLY A 83 -13.86 -28.42 13.54
CA GLY A 83 -14.88 -27.59 12.93
C GLY A 83 -15.05 -26.19 13.52
N GLU A 84 -14.24 -25.78 14.51
CA GLU A 84 -14.47 -24.56 15.28
C GLU A 84 -13.78 -23.31 14.71
N SER A 85 -12.75 -23.48 13.87
CA SER A 85 -11.92 -22.38 13.39
C SER A 85 -11.51 -22.50 11.92
N PHE A 86 -11.16 -21.37 11.31
CA PHE A 86 -10.38 -21.37 10.07
C PHE A 86 -8.89 -21.38 10.40
N THR A 87 -8.12 -22.24 9.75
CA THR A 87 -6.68 -22.38 10.01
C THR A 87 -5.85 -21.57 9.02
N THR A 88 -5.97 -21.86 7.73
CA THR A 88 -5.24 -21.18 6.66
C THR A 88 -6.09 -20.92 5.43
N THR A 89 -5.57 -20.14 4.49
CA THR A 89 -6.01 -20.20 3.10
C THR A 89 -5.80 -21.62 2.55
N LYS A 90 -6.65 -22.01 1.60
CA LYS A 90 -6.56 -23.29 0.89
C LYS A 90 -5.53 -23.24 -0.24
N ASN A 91 -5.46 -22.09 -0.92
CA ASN A 91 -4.56 -21.88 -2.04
C ASN A 91 -3.32 -21.06 -1.62
N PRO A 92 -2.12 -21.39 -2.15
CA PRO A 92 -0.93 -20.58 -1.94
C PRO A 92 -1.08 -19.17 -2.50
N GLY A 93 -0.72 -18.15 -1.71
CA GLY A 93 -0.82 -16.74 -2.08
C GLY A 93 0.42 -15.92 -1.70
N PRO A 94 0.39 -14.60 -1.94
CA PRO A 94 1.52 -13.70 -1.73
C PRO A 94 1.76 -13.35 -0.25
N PHE A 95 0.87 -13.71 0.68
CA PHE A 95 0.97 -13.34 2.09
C PHE A 95 1.52 -14.47 2.96
N SER A 96 2.40 -15.32 2.40
CA SER A 96 2.92 -16.49 3.11
C SER A 96 4.11 -16.16 4.02
N ASN A 97 4.51 -17.16 4.82
CA ASN A 97 5.77 -17.16 5.58
C ASN A 97 6.91 -17.86 4.83
N ASN A 98 6.67 -18.35 3.60
CA ASN A 98 7.69 -18.96 2.78
C ASN A 98 8.50 -17.85 2.09
N VAL A 99 9.66 -17.53 2.65
CA VAL A 99 10.48 -16.41 2.19
C VAL A 99 11.90 -16.85 1.84
N LYS A 100 12.56 -16.07 1.00
CA LYS A 100 13.97 -16.21 0.66
C LYS A 100 14.65 -14.86 0.71
N GLU A 101 15.86 -14.80 1.25
CA GLU A 101 16.62 -13.57 1.29
C GLU A 101 17.04 -13.14 -0.11
N ILE A 102 17.03 -11.83 -0.34
CA ILE A 102 17.48 -11.18 -1.57
C ILE A 102 18.22 -9.90 -1.21
N THR A 103 18.86 -9.29 -2.21
CA THR A 103 19.33 -7.90 -2.07
C THR A 103 18.61 -7.01 -3.05
N GLY A 104 18.52 -5.74 -2.72
CA GLY A 104 17.94 -4.77 -3.63
C GLY A 104 18.08 -3.33 -3.16
N LYS A 105 17.51 -2.44 -3.96
CA LYS A 105 17.44 -1.00 -3.71
C LYS A 105 16.11 -0.47 -4.21
N LEU A 106 15.62 0.56 -3.56
CA LEU A 106 14.38 1.23 -3.91
C LEU A 106 14.54 2.73 -3.72
N ASN A 107 13.94 3.50 -4.61
CA ASN A 107 13.82 4.95 -4.52
C ASN A 107 12.38 5.34 -4.86
N ILE A 108 11.77 6.13 -3.98
CA ILE A 108 10.44 6.69 -4.14
C ILE A 108 10.50 8.20 -3.90
N GLU A 109 9.78 8.94 -4.74
CA GLU A 109 9.42 10.33 -4.49
C GLU A 109 7.90 10.45 -4.61
N VAL A 110 7.25 11.06 -3.62
CA VAL A 110 5.79 11.29 -3.63
C VAL A 110 5.47 12.71 -3.22
N TRP A 111 4.53 13.32 -3.95
CA TRP A 111 3.79 14.50 -3.57
C TRP A 111 2.34 14.08 -3.36
N ASP A 112 1.97 13.88 -2.11
CA ASP A 112 0.60 13.60 -1.66
C ASP A 112 -0.13 14.94 -1.56
N ARG A 113 -1.09 15.16 -2.46
CA ARG A 113 -1.85 16.42 -2.63
C ARG A 113 -3.35 16.18 -2.60
N THR A 114 -3.79 14.93 -2.52
CA THR A 114 -5.16 14.52 -2.74
C THR A 114 -5.58 13.52 -1.67
N ILE A 115 -6.37 13.98 -0.71
CA ILE A 115 -6.77 13.12 0.41
C ILE A 115 -7.73 12.00 0.01
N LEU A 116 -8.58 12.21 -1.00
CA LEU A 116 -9.65 11.28 -1.34
C LEU A 116 -9.54 10.81 -2.79
N ASP A 117 -10.02 9.60 -3.03
CA ASP A 117 -10.14 9.03 -4.38
C ASP A 117 -10.89 9.98 -5.31
N THR A 118 -10.21 10.39 -6.37
CA THR A 118 -10.78 11.22 -7.41
C THR A 118 -9.98 11.05 -8.69
N PRO A 119 -10.64 10.89 -9.86
CA PRO A 119 -9.94 10.90 -11.14
C PRO A 119 -9.15 12.20 -11.41
N LYS A 120 -9.39 13.26 -10.62
CA LYS A 120 -8.72 14.55 -10.69
C LYS A 120 -7.56 14.70 -9.69
N SER A 121 -7.06 13.59 -9.12
CA SER A 121 -5.93 13.61 -8.21
C SER A 121 -4.77 14.45 -8.77
N GLN A 122 -4.17 15.23 -7.87
CA GLN A 122 -2.99 16.05 -8.13
C GLN A 122 -1.71 15.36 -7.63
N ASP A 123 -1.81 14.10 -7.21
CA ASP A 123 -0.68 13.35 -6.67
C ASP A 123 0.33 13.06 -7.77
N ILE A 124 1.59 13.12 -7.38
CA ILE A 124 2.72 12.83 -8.27
C ILE A 124 3.60 11.84 -7.55
N ALA A 125 4.02 10.79 -8.25
CA ALA A 125 4.97 9.84 -7.70
C ALA A 125 5.95 9.34 -8.76
N ALA A 126 7.17 9.08 -8.30
CA ALA A 126 8.17 8.31 -9.02
C ALA A 126 8.61 7.15 -8.13
N LEU A 127 8.70 5.95 -8.69
CA LEU A 127 9.20 4.76 -7.99
C LEU A 127 10.08 3.97 -8.94
N THR A 128 11.27 3.61 -8.47
CA THR A 128 12.10 2.56 -9.07
C THR A 128 12.56 1.62 -7.97
N ALA A 129 12.32 0.33 -8.17
CA ALA A 129 12.87 -0.73 -7.34
C ALA A 129 13.69 -1.69 -8.20
N GLU A 130 14.80 -2.16 -7.66
CA GLU A 130 15.68 -3.16 -8.29
C GLU A 130 16.09 -4.19 -7.25
N PHE A 131 15.93 -5.47 -7.54
CA PHE A 131 16.20 -6.54 -6.58
C PHE A 131 16.55 -7.86 -7.28
N THR A 132 17.27 -8.74 -6.60
CA THR A 132 17.60 -10.06 -7.13
C THR A 132 16.47 -11.06 -6.91
N ASP A 133 16.44 -12.15 -7.68
CA ASP A 133 15.69 -13.35 -7.26
C ASP A 133 16.43 -14.12 -6.15
N PRO A 134 15.77 -15.11 -5.52
CA PRO A 134 16.41 -15.99 -4.54
C PRO A 134 17.64 -16.76 -5.03
N SER A 135 17.85 -16.87 -6.35
CA SER A 135 19.04 -17.54 -6.90
C SER A 135 20.24 -16.61 -7.04
N GLY A 136 20.02 -15.29 -6.94
CA GLY A 136 21.03 -14.26 -7.20
C GLY A 136 21.41 -14.11 -8.68
N LYS A 137 20.85 -14.91 -9.59
CA LYS A 137 21.24 -14.95 -11.01
C LYS A 137 20.52 -13.92 -11.87
N ASN A 138 19.37 -13.44 -11.44
CA ASN A 138 18.59 -12.46 -12.19
C ASN A 138 18.28 -11.24 -11.34
N THR A 139 18.28 -10.09 -12.02
CA THR A 139 17.88 -8.81 -11.45
C THR A 139 16.53 -8.41 -12.03
N TYR A 140 15.62 -8.03 -11.15
CA TYR A 140 14.29 -7.54 -11.47
C TYR A 140 14.26 -6.04 -11.26
N GLN A 141 13.47 -5.35 -12.07
CA GLN A 141 13.22 -3.93 -11.89
C GLN A 141 11.75 -3.61 -12.07
N VAL A 142 11.24 -2.75 -11.18
CA VAL A 142 9.89 -2.20 -11.22
C VAL A 142 10.01 -0.70 -11.38
N LYS A 143 9.32 -0.14 -12.37
CA LYS A 143 9.25 1.30 -12.61
C LYS A 143 7.81 1.74 -12.68
N LEU A 144 7.42 2.64 -11.79
CA LEU A 144 6.10 3.28 -11.85
C LEU A 144 5.98 4.09 -13.16
N GLN A 145 4.80 4.06 -13.76
CA GLN A 145 4.45 4.85 -14.95
C GLN A 145 3.42 5.92 -14.63
N LYS A 146 2.38 5.56 -13.86
CA LYS A 146 1.34 6.48 -13.40
C LYS A 146 0.67 5.95 -12.14
N LEU A 147 0.13 6.85 -11.33
CA LEU A 147 -0.71 6.49 -10.20
C LEU A 147 -2.10 6.00 -10.66
N ILE A 148 -2.74 5.19 -9.82
CA ILE A 148 -4.14 4.79 -9.95
C ILE A 148 -4.90 5.59 -8.89
N PRO A 149 -5.68 6.62 -9.27
CA PRO A 149 -6.17 7.57 -8.30
C PRO A 149 -7.47 7.16 -7.60
N VAL A 150 -8.11 6.09 -8.08
CA VAL A 150 -9.37 5.55 -7.53
C VAL A 150 -9.20 4.05 -7.42
N GLY A 151 -9.35 3.52 -6.21
CA GLY A 151 -9.30 2.09 -5.95
C GLY A 151 -10.60 1.39 -6.37
N PRO A 152 -10.54 0.09 -6.70
CA PRO A 152 -11.74 -0.68 -7.07
C PRO A 152 -12.64 -0.98 -5.86
N ASP A 153 -12.04 -1.31 -4.72
CA ASP A 153 -12.76 -1.86 -3.55
C ASP A 153 -12.59 -1.03 -2.27
N HIS A 154 -11.55 -0.20 -2.21
CA HIS A 154 -11.23 0.68 -1.07
C HIS A 154 -10.50 1.94 -1.54
N GLN A 155 -10.33 2.92 -0.63
CA GLN A 155 -9.61 4.16 -0.96
C GLN A 155 -8.15 3.91 -1.35
N PHE A 156 -7.72 4.55 -2.43
CA PHE A 156 -6.32 4.67 -2.85
C PHE A 156 -5.74 6.06 -2.54
N PHE A 157 -6.54 6.97 -1.97
CA PHE A 157 -6.17 8.33 -1.55
C PHE A 157 -5.58 9.14 -2.70
N GLY A 158 -6.30 9.21 -3.82
CA GLY A 158 -5.76 9.88 -5.01
C GLY A 158 -4.60 9.15 -5.69
N GLY A 159 -4.20 7.98 -5.18
CA GLY A 159 -3.17 7.09 -5.70
C GLY A 159 -1.91 7.06 -4.85
N ALA A 160 -1.71 8.04 -3.97
CA ALA A 160 -0.66 8.01 -2.96
C ALA A 160 -1.15 8.65 -1.67
N GLY A 161 -0.85 8.04 -0.53
CA GLY A 161 -1.27 8.54 0.77
C GLY A 161 -0.12 8.48 1.78
N THR A 162 -0.10 9.43 2.71
CA THR A 162 0.88 9.49 3.79
C THR A 162 0.20 9.45 5.16
N ASN A 163 0.78 8.69 6.09
CA ASN A 163 0.37 8.62 7.50
C ASN A 163 -1.08 8.12 7.70
N ILE A 164 -1.35 6.94 7.16
CA ILE A 164 -2.68 6.33 7.13
C ILE A 164 -2.62 4.94 7.77
N PHE A 165 -3.63 4.60 8.57
CA PHE A 165 -3.77 3.27 9.13
C PHE A 165 -4.45 2.32 8.13
N MET A 166 -3.86 1.16 7.89
CA MET A 166 -4.27 0.24 6.83
C MET A 166 -4.25 -1.23 7.29
N HIS A 167 -4.80 -2.10 6.44
CA HIS A 167 -4.87 -3.56 6.56
C HIS A 167 -5.75 -4.07 7.70
N GLY A 168 -5.72 -5.39 7.95
CA GLY A 168 -6.52 -6.11 8.94
C GLY A 168 -7.97 -5.62 9.06
N THR A 169 -8.31 -4.96 10.16
CA THR A 169 -9.69 -4.54 10.47
C THR A 169 -10.13 -3.26 9.76
N THR A 170 -9.21 -2.49 9.17
CA THR A 170 -9.48 -1.12 8.68
C THR A 170 -10.42 -1.07 7.48
N GLY A 171 -10.52 -2.17 6.71
CA GLY A 171 -11.20 -2.16 5.42
C GLY A 171 -10.41 -1.48 4.30
N ILE A 172 -9.13 -1.16 4.51
CA ILE A 172 -8.25 -0.54 3.51
C ILE A 172 -7.06 -1.46 3.25
N GLY A 173 -6.81 -1.86 2.01
CA GLY A 173 -5.81 -2.88 1.65
C GLY A 173 -6.25 -4.31 2.03
N ASP A 174 -5.30 -5.25 1.99
CA ASP A 174 -5.60 -6.67 2.18
C ASP A 174 -5.72 -7.05 3.68
N PRO A 175 -6.84 -7.66 4.12
CA PRO A 175 -7.05 -8.03 5.52
C PRO A 175 -6.19 -9.23 5.97
N GLN A 176 -5.48 -9.91 5.07
CA GLN A 176 -4.51 -10.94 5.43
C GLN A 176 -3.24 -10.37 6.07
N MET A 177 -3.00 -9.06 5.93
CA MET A 177 -1.88 -8.33 6.51
C MET A 177 -2.26 -7.76 7.90
N PRO A 178 -1.32 -7.65 8.84
CA PRO A 178 -1.56 -6.99 10.14
C PRO A 178 -1.96 -5.53 9.95
N ASN A 179 -2.76 -5.01 10.88
CA ASN A 179 -3.01 -3.59 11.03
C ASN A 179 -1.68 -2.83 11.12
N SER A 180 -1.50 -1.80 10.30
CA SER A 180 -0.22 -1.10 10.24
C SER A 180 -0.39 0.38 9.99
N TRP A 181 0.48 1.18 10.61
CA TRP A 181 0.64 2.57 10.24
C TRP A 181 1.51 2.65 8.98
N SER A 182 0.92 3.19 7.92
CA SER A 182 1.58 3.45 6.65
C SER A 182 2.09 4.89 6.62
N TYR A 183 3.39 5.06 6.73
CA TYR A 183 4.04 6.36 6.59
C TYR A 183 3.97 6.85 5.14
N LEU A 184 3.96 5.92 4.19
CA LEU A 184 3.72 6.17 2.78
C LEU A 184 3.07 4.94 2.16
N THR A 185 2.01 5.12 1.40
CA THR A 185 1.42 4.12 0.51
C THR A 185 1.26 4.69 -0.88
N LEU A 186 1.40 3.87 -1.91
CA LEU A 186 1.04 4.23 -3.27
C LEU A 186 0.45 3.05 -4.03
N TRP A 187 -0.41 3.36 -5.00
CA TRP A 187 -0.95 2.45 -5.98
C TRP A 187 -0.78 3.04 -7.38
N GLY A 188 -0.27 2.23 -8.30
CA GLY A 188 -0.08 2.69 -9.66
C GLY A 188 0.06 1.59 -10.69
N MET A 189 0.19 2.01 -11.94
CA MET A 189 0.60 1.15 -13.04
C MET A 189 2.10 1.29 -13.26
N GLY A 190 2.79 0.16 -13.37
CA GLY A 190 4.22 0.10 -13.62
C GLY A 190 4.62 -0.88 -14.71
N ASN A 191 5.88 -0.73 -15.11
CA ASN A 191 6.59 -1.62 -16.03
C ASN A 191 7.46 -2.58 -15.22
N PHE A 192 7.52 -3.83 -15.68
CA PHE A 192 8.27 -4.90 -15.05
C PHE A 192 9.38 -5.39 -15.97
N TYR A 193 10.59 -5.46 -15.44
CA TYR A 193 11.80 -5.82 -16.19
C TYR A 193 12.53 -6.97 -15.49
N ARG A 194 13.23 -7.76 -16.30
CA ARG A 194 14.19 -8.78 -15.84
C ARG A 194 15.47 -8.65 -16.66
N ASN A 195 16.61 -8.55 -15.99
CA ASN A 195 17.93 -8.41 -16.60
C ASN A 195 17.97 -7.28 -17.66
N GLY A 196 17.34 -6.14 -17.34
CA GLY A 196 17.23 -4.99 -18.25
C GLY A 196 16.19 -5.12 -19.38
N LYS A 197 15.60 -6.30 -19.60
CA LYS A 197 14.56 -6.51 -20.62
C LYS A 197 13.17 -6.25 -20.04
N LEU A 198 12.38 -5.43 -20.73
CA LEU A 198 10.96 -5.24 -20.42
C LEU A 198 10.20 -6.56 -20.63
N LEU A 199 9.52 -7.02 -19.58
CA LEU A 199 8.72 -8.25 -19.61
C LEU A 199 7.22 -7.98 -19.68
N ASP A 200 6.73 -6.94 -18.98
CA ASP A 200 5.30 -6.60 -18.98
C ASP A 200 5.08 -5.12 -18.63
N THR A 201 3.92 -4.59 -19.01
CA THR A 201 3.50 -3.20 -18.77
C THR A 201 2.10 -3.16 -18.17
N ASN A 202 1.65 -1.99 -17.71
CA ASN A 202 0.33 -1.78 -17.12
C ASN A 202 0.04 -2.72 -15.93
N ARG A 203 1.08 -3.12 -15.20
CA ARG A 203 0.95 -3.96 -14.01
C ARG A 203 0.59 -3.10 -12.82
N ILE A 204 -0.31 -3.59 -11.99
CA ILE A 204 -0.56 -2.95 -10.70
C ILE A 204 0.73 -3.06 -9.87
N VAL A 205 1.12 -1.94 -9.28
CA VAL A 205 2.22 -1.81 -8.34
C VAL A 205 1.64 -1.18 -7.09
N HIS A 206 1.83 -1.83 -5.96
CA HIS A 206 1.52 -1.26 -4.66
C HIS A 206 2.77 -1.33 -3.79
N VAL A 207 3.06 -0.23 -3.10
CA VAL A 207 4.18 -0.12 -2.18
C VAL A 207 3.73 0.57 -0.93
N MET A 208 4.17 0.08 0.23
CA MET A 208 4.00 0.77 1.49
C MET A 208 5.31 0.82 2.26
N VAL A 209 5.51 1.92 2.99
CA VAL A 209 6.50 2.09 4.05
C VAL A 209 5.75 2.02 5.36
N THR A 210 6.00 0.97 6.13
CA THR A 210 5.25 0.67 7.35
C THR A 210 6.17 0.38 8.51
N GLN A 211 5.57 0.31 9.69
CA GLN A 211 6.06 -0.53 10.77
C GLN A 211 6.31 -1.97 10.30
N ARG A 212 7.25 -2.67 10.95
CA ARG A 212 7.61 -4.05 10.60
C ARG A 212 6.46 -5.03 10.83
N LEU A 213 6.06 -5.73 9.78
CA LEU A 213 4.89 -6.64 9.78
C LEU A 213 5.26 -8.09 10.12
N ARG A 214 6.55 -8.42 10.00
CA ARG A 214 7.07 -9.78 10.17
C ARG A 214 8.05 -9.86 11.33
N ASP A 215 8.02 -10.96 12.08
CA ASP A 215 8.95 -11.20 13.19
C ASP A 215 10.42 -11.36 12.72
N GLU A 216 11.33 -11.62 13.66
CA GLU A 216 12.75 -11.89 13.40
C GLU A 216 12.99 -13.08 12.44
N ASN A 217 12.03 -14.02 12.37
CA ASN A 217 12.04 -15.19 11.50
C ASN A 217 11.23 -14.98 10.21
N TYR A 218 10.88 -13.73 9.89
CA TYR A 218 10.07 -13.31 8.76
C TYR A 218 8.65 -13.89 8.71
N LYS A 219 8.10 -14.34 9.85
CA LYS A 219 6.71 -14.78 9.93
C LYS A 219 5.81 -13.57 10.02
N LEU A 220 4.81 -13.51 9.14
CA LEU A 220 3.80 -12.46 9.12
C LEU A 220 2.88 -12.60 10.34
N GLY A 221 2.83 -11.54 11.14
CA GLY A 221 2.06 -11.49 12.38
C GLY A 221 0.55 -11.40 12.19
N PHE A 222 -0.16 -11.20 13.29
CA PHE A 222 -1.57 -10.83 13.39
C PHE A 222 -1.69 -9.55 14.23
N GLY A 223 -2.88 -8.96 14.29
CA GLY A 223 -3.10 -7.74 15.07
C GLY A 223 -2.33 -6.55 14.52
N ILE A 224 -1.57 -5.86 15.38
CA ILE A 224 -0.86 -4.61 15.06
C ILE A 224 0.61 -4.88 14.74
N ALA A 225 1.13 -4.20 13.73
CA ALA A 225 2.54 -4.21 13.34
C ALA A 225 3.49 -3.86 14.51
N GLN A 226 4.72 -4.38 14.44
CA GLN A 226 5.75 -4.11 15.44
C GLN A 226 6.20 -2.65 15.35
N GLN A 227 6.27 -2.00 16.51
CA GLN A 227 6.71 -0.61 16.61
C GLN A 227 8.24 -0.52 16.38
N ASP A 228 8.73 0.69 16.11
CA ASP A 228 10.15 1.07 16.10
C ASP A 228 11.05 0.53 14.96
N GLU A 229 10.58 -0.40 14.14
CA GLU A 229 11.29 -0.85 12.94
C GLU A 229 10.50 -0.58 11.67
N LEU A 230 11.17 -0.08 10.63
CA LEU A 230 10.57 0.14 9.32
C LEU A 230 10.75 -1.07 8.42
N GLU A 231 9.74 -1.34 7.61
CA GLU A 231 9.85 -2.16 6.41
C GLU A 231 9.22 -1.46 5.21
N ILE A 232 9.69 -1.81 4.01
CA ILE A 232 9.03 -1.43 2.77
C ILE A 232 8.57 -2.70 2.08
N HIS A 233 7.28 -2.89 1.89
CA HIS A 233 6.79 -3.98 1.05
C HIS A 233 6.38 -3.45 -0.32
N LEU A 234 6.77 -4.17 -1.37
CA LEU A 234 6.39 -3.92 -2.76
C LEU A 234 5.69 -5.16 -3.29
N ILE A 235 4.49 -4.98 -3.83
CA ILE A 235 3.70 -6.05 -4.46
C ILE A 235 3.33 -5.68 -5.89
N MET A 236 3.52 -6.64 -6.79
CA MET A 236 2.91 -6.68 -8.11
C MET A 236 2.05 -7.94 -8.20
N PRO A 237 0.72 -7.81 -8.02
CA PRO A 237 -0.17 -8.96 -7.94
C PRO A 237 -0.29 -9.70 -9.27
N ASN A 238 -1.03 -10.81 -9.25
CA ASN A 238 -1.46 -11.59 -10.42
C ASN A 238 -2.53 -10.85 -11.26
N GLU A 239 -2.34 -9.55 -11.45
CA GLU A 239 -3.31 -8.68 -12.11
C GLU A 239 -2.60 -7.62 -12.94
N LYS A 240 -3.27 -7.18 -13.99
CA LYS A 240 -2.90 -6.04 -14.83
C LYS A 240 -4.11 -5.14 -15.02
N VAL A 241 -3.88 -3.87 -15.31
CA VAL A 241 -4.96 -2.97 -15.71
C VAL A 241 -5.28 -3.22 -17.19
N SER A 242 -6.54 -3.52 -17.47
CA SER A 242 -7.10 -3.62 -18.82
C SER A 242 -8.42 -2.86 -18.85
N GLU A 243 -8.60 -2.00 -19.85
CA GLU A 243 -9.83 -1.19 -20.01
C GLU A 243 -10.24 -0.39 -18.76
N GLY A 244 -9.25 0.03 -17.95
CA GLY A 244 -9.48 0.80 -16.73
C GLY A 244 -9.77 -0.03 -15.47
N HIS A 245 -9.81 -1.36 -15.58
CA HIS A 245 -10.09 -2.25 -14.45
C HIS A 245 -8.98 -3.30 -14.24
N PRO A 246 -8.76 -3.77 -12.99
CA PRO A 246 -7.90 -4.93 -12.74
C PRO A 246 -8.47 -6.18 -13.40
N VAL A 247 -7.62 -6.94 -14.09
CA VAL A 247 -7.95 -8.26 -14.63
C VAL A 247 -6.86 -9.26 -14.26
N VAL A 248 -7.28 -10.49 -13.93
CA VAL A 248 -6.35 -11.58 -13.59
C VAL A 248 -5.40 -11.83 -14.76
N SER A 249 -4.10 -11.73 -14.48
CA SER A 249 -3.05 -11.91 -15.48
C SER A 249 -1.73 -12.28 -14.78
N PRO A 250 -1.27 -13.54 -14.87
CA PRO A 250 -0.03 -13.98 -14.25
C PRO A 250 1.15 -13.09 -14.64
N LEU A 251 1.83 -12.54 -13.62
CA LEU A 251 3.04 -11.77 -13.86
C LEU A 251 4.10 -12.71 -14.45
N PRO A 252 4.71 -12.39 -15.60
CA PRO A 252 5.68 -13.26 -16.24
C PRO A 252 7.05 -13.16 -15.55
N THR A 253 7.14 -13.52 -14.27
CA THR A 253 8.38 -13.45 -13.47
C THR A 253 9.50 -14.32 -14.03
N GLN A 254 9.13 -15.42 -14.72
CA GLN A 254 10.03 -16.47 -15.19
C GLN A 254 10.87 -17.12 -14.05
N PHE A 255 10.55 -16.81 -12.79
CA PHE A 255 11.14 -17.45 -11.63
C PHE A 255 10.42 -18.77 -11.36
N LYS A 256 11.13 -19.88 -11.46
CA LYS A 256 10.55 -21.23 -11.40
C LYS A 256 10.38 -21.69 -9.95
N LEU A 257 9.14 -22.05 -9.62
CA LEU A 257 8.78 -22.69 -8.38
C LEU A 257 9.11 -24.20 -8.45
N PRO A 258 9.15 -24.91 -7.30
CA PRO A 258 9.41 -26.35 -7.28
C PRO A 258 8.45 -27.19 -8.12
N ASN A 259 7.22 -26.69 -8.36
CA ASN A 259 6.23 -27.35 -9.22
C ASN A 259 6.44 -27.08 -10.73
N GLY A 260 7.53 -26.41 -11.13
CA GLY A 260 7.86 -26.09 -12.52
C GLY A 260 7.12 -24.88 -13.11
N GLN A 261 6.12 -24.35 -12.42
CA GLN A 261 5.41 -23.14 -12.84
C GLN A 261 6.22 -21.88 -12.50
N SER A 262 5.96 -20.80 -13.24
CA SER A 262 6.54 -19.50 -12.92
C SER A 262 5.72 -18.85 -11.80
N GLN A 263 6.37 -18.19 -10.85
CA GLN A 263 5.67 -17.44 -9.80
C GLN A 263 4.80 -16.33 -10.44
N PRO A 264 3.49 -16.25 -10.15
CA PRO A 264 2.57 -15.37 -10.90
C PRO A 264 2.47 -13.94 -10.35
N PHE A 265 3.30 -13.57 -9.36
CA PHE A 265 3.33 -12.26 -8.71
C PHE A 265 4.74 -11.95 -8.20
N ILE A 266 5.00 -10.69 -7.85
CA ILE A 266 6.12 -10.27 -7.01
C ILE A 266 5.57 -9.78 -5.68
N HIS A 267 6.16 -10.22 -4.58
CA HIS A 267 6.01 -9.58 -3.27
C HIS A 267 7.38 -9.62 -2.61
N VAL A 268 7.95 -8.45 -2.33
CA VAL A 268 9.27 -8.30 -1.71
C VAL A 268 9.21 -7.31 -0.57
N ASN A 269 9.96 -7.55 0.50
CA ASN A 269 10.15 -6.57 1.57
C ASN A 269 11.61 -6.12 1.63
N PHE A 270 11.86 -4.84 1.87
CA PHE A 270 13.17 -4.27 2.15
C PHE A 270 13.25 -3.90 3.64
N TYR A 271 14.40 -4.14 4.27
CA TYR A 271 14.60 -3.91 5.71
C TYR A 271 15.82 -3.05 6.04
N GLU A 272 16.79 -2.94 5.12
CA GLU A 272 18.06 -2.28 5.41
C GLU A 272 18.17 -0.89 4.79
N ASN A 273 18.84 0.00 5.54
CA ASN A 273 19.18 1.37 5.15
C ASN A 273 17.96 2.12 4.59
N ILE A 274 16.81 1.98 5.27
CA ILE A 274 15.60 2.72 4.94
C ILE A 274 15.77 4.15 5.44
N GLU A 275 15.76 5.11 4.53
CA GLU A 275 15.69 6.54 4.86
C GLU A 275 14.36 7.10 4.37
N VAL A 276 13.65 7.81 5.24
CA VAL A 276 12.45 8.58 4.89
C VAL A 276 12.72 10.04 5.21
N LYS A 277 12.44 10.95 4.27
CA LYS A 277 12.60 12.40 4.44
C LYS A 277 11.34 13.12 3.98
N GLY A 278 11.00 14.22 4.64
CA GLY A 278 9.78 14.99 4.34
C GLY A 278 8.51 14.38 4.96
N ASN A 279 8.66 13.41 5.88
CA ASN A 279 7.56 12.85 6.64
C ASN A 279 7.76 13.16 8.14
N LYS A 280 6.92 14.05 8.67
CA LYS A 280 7.00 14.57 10.05
C LYS A 280 6.82 13.52 11.15
N PHE A 281 6.29 12.33 10.86
CA PHE A 281 6.16 11.27 11.86
C PHE A 281 7.46 10.47 12.05
N LEU A 282 8.44 10.66 11.16
CA LEU A 282 9.73 9.98 11.18
C LEU A 282 10.92 10.96 11.30
N GLU A 283 10.65 12.26 11.36
CA GLU A 283 11.62 13.35 11.56
C GLU A 283 11.93 13.62 13.03
#